data_AF-A0A9P5AKB6-F1
#
_entry.id   AF-A0A9P5AKB6-F1
#
_cell.length_a   1.000
_cell.length_b   1.000
_cell.length_c   1.000
_cell.angle_alpha   90.00
_cell.angle_beta   90.00
_cell.angle_gamma   90.00
#
_symmetry.space_group_name_H-M   'P 1'
#
loop_
_entity.id
_entity.type
_entity.pdbx_description
1 polymer ?
#
loop_
_entity_poly.entity_id
_entity_poly.type
_entity_poly.pdbx_seq_one_letter_code
_entity_poly.pdbx_strand_id
1 'polypeptide(L)'
;MASRRPDLAQYPTGFTVLRIFQAVLNIIIIVVTSFTIHAVIIPGNCLLIITSSASLLISTWMAFAHLFSNRLFNYLVAVILDTILTIFWVISFAVLAAQTAVLWAHGTDYCENNKCPDNVKNVTSFYGYVFATCCGLGGLSLLSLSICRDIVLKTWKRVTCPRTQTFTPGCPLHSRHLPQNRTIGRAPFATATTLMSEPTVHSLFEPVTGTWQYIVSDPHSKSAVIIDPVLDYDPIKAAVSTASADAILKTIKENGLKIEMILETHAHADHLTAASYLQSALARSQGTKPLIGIGKLIRQVQNLFGERYGIDPKEYDTVFDKLWEDNDEFTIGTLTARAVHLPGHTPDHMGYHIGKNVFVGDSIFHVDIGSARADFPGGSAEAIFNSGRRLLALPEDTKIWVGHDYPPAGREAPVPFATVKEHKENNKHLKDGTREHEFIEMRKKRDESLAAPRLIHPSLQVNIRGGRLPDPNASGLKLVHLPVTGSSW
;
A
#
# COMPACT_ATOMS: atom_id res chain seq x y z
N MET A 1 4.89 -45.42 -36.35
CA MET A 1 5.16 -44.79 -35.04
C MET A 1 6.15 -43.64 -35.26
N ALA A 2 5.76 -42.39 -35.02
CA ALA A 2 6.66 -41.25 -35.22
C ALA A 2 7.66 -41.14 -34.06
N SER A 3 8.95 -40.97 -34.36
CA SER A 3 10.02 -40.89 -33.37
C SER A 3 9.87 -39.68 -32.46
N ARG A 4 9.77 -39.90 -31.15
CA ARG A 4 9.79 -38.83 -30.14
C ARG A 4 11.16 -38.14 -30.15
N ARG A 5 11.15 -36.82 -30.18
CA ARG A 5 12.34 -35.96 -30.06
C ARG A 5 12.93 -36.06 -28.64
N PRO A 6 14.25 -36.32 -28.47
CA PRO A 6 14.87 -36.47 -27.15
C PRO A 6 15.13 -35.14 -26.43
N ASP A 7 14.99 -34.01 -27.12
CA ASP A 7 15.20 -32.64 -26.64
C ASP A 7 14.01 -32.05 -25.83
N LEU A 8 12.85 -32.71 -25.84
CA LEU A 8 11.69 -32.31 -25.04
C LEU A 8 11.58 -33.19 -23.79
N ALA A 9 11.86 -32.61 -22.63
CA ALA A 9 11.75 -33.31 -21.36
C ALA A 9 10.33 -33.87 -21.14
N GLN A 10 10.25 -35.11 -20.69
CA GLN A 10 8.98 -35.74 -20.37
C GLN A 10 8.33 -35.01 -19.19
N TYR A 11 7.06 -34.64 -19.34
CA TYR A 11 6.29 -34.05 -18.25
C TYR A 11 6.18 -35.04 -17.08
N PRO A 12 6.08 -34.56 -15.83
CA PRO A 12 5.83 -35.42 -14.68
C PRO A 12 4.55 -36.23 -14.87
N THR A 13 4.61 -37.53 -14.62
CA THR A 13 3.56 -38.51 -14.95
C THR A 13 2.20 -38.24 -14.28
N GLY A 14 2.14 -37.34 -13.29
CA GLY A 14 0.91 -36.89 -12.64
C GLY A 14 0.27 -35.61 -13.22
N PHE A 15 0.94 -34.86 -14.12
CA PHE A 15 0.41 -33.57 -14.60
C PHE A 15 -0.90 -33.73 -15.40
N THR A 16 -0.94 -34.68 -16.34
CA THR A 16 -2.16 -34.96 -17.12
C THR A 16 -3.30 -35.47 -16.24
N VAL A 17 -2.99 -36.27 -15.22
CA VAL A 17 -3.98 -36.75 -14.23
C VAL A 17 -4.58 -35.57 -13.47
N LEU A 18 -3.76 -34.62 -13.03
CA LEU A 18 -4.20 -33.42 -12.32
C LEU A 18 -5.06 -32.51 -13.22
N ARG A 19 -4.76 -32.41 -14.52
CA ARG A 19 -5.60 -31.67 -15.49
C ARG A 19 -6.92 -32.36 -15.81
N ILE A 20 -6.94 -33.69 -15.90
CA ILE A 20 -8.20 -34.44 -16.06
C ILE A 20 -9.06 -34.28 -14.81
N PHE A 21 -8.49 -34.40 -13.61
CA PHE A 21 -9.16 -34.11 -12.35
C PHE A 21 -9.71 -32.68 -12.30
N GLN A 22 -8.91 -31.70 -12.70
CA GLN A 22 -9.33 -30.29 -12.77
C GLN A 22 -10.46 -30.07 -13.78
N ALA A 23 -10.44 -30.72 -14.95
CA ALA A 23 -11.52 -30.65 -15.93
C ALA A 23 -12.83 -31.24 -15.36
N VAL A 24 -12.77 -32.43 -14.74
CA VAL A 24 -13.94 -33.05 -14.07
C VAL A 24 -14.48 -32.15 -12.95
N LEU A 25 -13.61 -31.60 -12.11
CA LEU A 25 -14.00 -30.70 -11.03
C LEU A 25 -14.70 -29.42 -11.55
N ASN A 26 -14.18 -28.83 -12.63
CA ASN A 26 -14.81 -27.66 -13.26
C ASN A 26 -16.18 -27.99 -13.88
N ILE A 27 -16.37 -29.18 -14.45
CA ILE A 27 -17.69 -29.63 -14.94
C ILE A 27 -18.68 -29.71 -13.76
N ILE A 28 -18.29 -30.30 -12.63
CA ILE A 28 -19.13 -30.38 -11.43
C ILE A 28 -19.49 -28.97 -10.93
N ILE A 29 -18.52 -28.05 -10.86
CA ILE A 29 -18.75 -26.67 -10.43
C ILE A 29 -19.72 -25.95 -11.38
N ILE A 30 -19.57 -26.09 -12.70
CA ILE A 30 -20.50 -25.50 -13.68
C ILE A 30 -21.91 -26.03 -13.48
N VAL A 31 -22.08 -27.35 -13.30
CA VAL A 31 -23.41 -27.96 -13.10
C VAL A 31 -24.07 -27.47 -11.81
N VAL A 32 -23.36 -27.54 -10.67
CA VAL A 32 -23.90 -27.12 -9.37
C VAL A 32 -24.20 -25.61 -9.34
N THR A 33 -23.33 -24.79 -9.94
CA THR A 33 -23.53 -23.33 -9.98
C THR A 33 -24.62 -22.92 -10.99
N SER A 34 -24.83 -23.68 -12.06
CA SER A 34 -25.96 -23.44 -12.99
C SER A 34 -27.30 -23.72 -12.32
N PHE A 35 -27.36 -24.72 -11.44
CA PHE A 35 -28.53 -25.01 -10.61
C PHE A 35 -28.81 -23.89 -9.60
N THR A 36 -27.79 -23.28 -8.99
CA THR A 36 -28.01 -22.13 -8.09
C THR A 36 -28.41 -20.84 -8.80
N ILE A 37 -28.01 -20.62 -10.05
CA ILE A 37 -28.48 -19.48 -10.86
C ILE A 37 -30.00 -19.53 -11.07
N HIS A 38 -30.60 -20.72 -11.21
CA HIS A 38 -32.07 -20.86 -11.29
C HIS A 38 -32.80 -20.45 -9.99
N ALA A 39 -32.10 -20.45 -8.86
CA ALA A 39 -32.66 -20.05 -7.57
C ALA A 39 -32.42 -18.57 -7.26
N VAL A 40 -31.17 -18.12 -7.35
CA VAL A 40 -30.77 -16.72 -7.13
C VAL A 40 -29.58 -16.37 -8.03
N ILE A 41 -29.76 -15.37 -8.88
CA ILE A 41 -28.69 -14.82 -9.71
C ILE A 41 -27.87 -13.83 -8.86
N ILE A 42 -26.73 -14.29 -8.34
CA ILE A 42 -25.71 -13.42 -7.72
C ILE A 42 -24.44 -13.34 -8.59
N PRO A 43 -23.73 -12.19 -8.63
CA PRO A 43 -22.53 -12.01 -9.44
C PRO A 43 -21.46 -13.09 -9.24
N GLY A 44 -21.31 -13.61 -8.01
CA GLY A 44 -20.38 -14.69 -7.69
C GLY A 44 -20.64 -16.00 -8.46
N ASN A 45 -21.91 -16.35 -8.70
CA ASN A 45 -22.27 -17.55 -9.46
C ASN A 45 -21.89 -17.41 -10.94
N CYS A 46 -22.23 -16.26 -11.54
CA CYS A 46 -21.92 -15.96 -12.93
C CYS A 46 -20.39 -15.97 -13.15
N LEU A 47 -19.65 -15.33 -12.25
CA LEU A 47 -18.19 -15.26 -12.30
C LEU A 47 -17.54 -16.64 -12.09
N LEU A 48 -18.07 -17.45 -11.16
CA LEU A 48 -17.62 -18.83 -10.94
C LEU A 48 -17.84 -19.73 -12.17
N ILE A 49 -18.97 -19.60 -12.87
CA ILE A 49 -19.23 -20.35 -14.12
C ILE A 49 -18.28 -19.93 -15.24
N ILE A 50 -18.05 -18.62 -15.42
CA ILE A 50 -17.11 -18.10 -16.43
C ILE A 50 -15.70 -18.64 -16.18
N THR A 51 -15.21 -18.52 -14.95
CA THR A 51 -13.86 -18.97 -14.57
C THR A 51 -13.71 -20.50 -14.63
N SER A 52 -14.75 -21.25 -14.23
CA SER A 52 -14.76 -22.72 -14.37
C SER A 52 -14.79 -23.16 -15.83
N SER A 53 -15.52 -22.45 -16.69
CA SER A 53 -15.58 -22.74 -18.13
C SER A 53 -14.25 -22.47 -18.83
N ALA A 54 -13.60 -21.34 -18.52
CA ALA A 54 -12.25 -21.04 -19.00
C ALA A 54 -11.23 -22.09 -18.50
N SER A 55 -11.33 -22.49 -17.24
CA SER A 55 -10.47 -23.51 -16.62
C SER A 55 -10.68 -24.91 -17.20
N LEU A 56 -11.91 -25.26 -17.59
CA LEU A 56 -12.24 -26.51 -18.28
C LEU A 56 -11.63 -26.54 -19.70
N LEU A 57 -11.83 -25.47 -20.48
CA LEU A 57 -11.27 -25.35 -21.83
C LEU A 57 -9.75 -25.46 -21.83
N ILE A 58 -9.09 -24.70 -20.93
CA ILE A 58 -7.63 -24.68 -20.83
C ILE A 58 -7.09 -26.02 -20.29
N SER A 59 -7.70 -26.62 -19.27
CA SER A 59 -7.29 -27.94 -18.76
C SER A 59 -7.43 -29.04 -19.80
N THR A 60 -8.53 -29.03 -20.57
CA THR A 60 -8.78 -29.99 -21.66
C THR A 60 -7.78 -29.80 -22.79
N TRP A 61 -7.52 -28.54 -23.20
CA TRP A 61 -6.52 -28.23 -24.22
C TRP A 61 -5.11 -28.66 -23.80
N MET A 62 -4.68 -28.38 -22.56
CA MET A 62 -3.38 -28.82 -22.05
C MET A 62 -3.25 -30.34 -21.98
N ALA A 63 -4.31 -31.05 -21.53
CA ALA A 63 -4.31 -32.52 -21.51
C ALA A 63 -4.24 -33.10 -22.94
N PHE A 64 -4.99 -32.53 -23.89
CA PHE A 64 -4.96 -32.95 -25.30
C PHE A 64 -3.61 -32.67 -25.96
N ALA A 65 -3.06 -31.47 -25.81
CA ALA A 65 -1.74 -31.11 -26.35
C ALA A 65 -0.65 -32.05 -25.82
N HIS A 66 -0.70 -32.39 -24.52
CA HIS A 66 0.22 -33.35 -23.91
C HIS A 66 0.06 -34.78 -24.47
N LEU A 67 -1.17 -35.26 -24.67
CA LEU A 67 -1.43 -36.65 -25.09
C LEU A 67 -1.19 -36.89 -26.59
N PHE A 68 -1.47 -35.90 -27.45
CA PHE A 68 -1.56 -36.10 -28.90
C PHE A 68 -0.54 -35.31 -29.73
N SER A 69 0.02 -34.19 -29.24
CA SER A 69 1.01 -33.43 -30.01
C SER A 69 1.95 -32.57 -29.15
N ASN A 70 3.14 -33.10 -28.87
CA ASN A 70 4.24 -32.39 -28.21
C ASN A 70 4.65 -31.07 -28.90
N ARG A 71 4.19 -30.80 -30.14
CA ARG A 71 4.42 -29.52 -30.85
C ARG A 71 3.42 -28.42 -30.48
N LEU A 72 2.25 -28.77 -29.95
CA LEU A 72 1.23 -27.80 -29.53
C LEU A 72 1.45 -27.29 -28.10
N PHE A 73 2.25 -28.00 -27.29
CA PHE A 73 2.47 -27.64 -25.90
C PHE A 73 3.66 -26.67 -25.75
N ASN A 74 3.42 -25.51 -25.17
CA ASN A 74 4.46 -24.52 -24.83
C ASN A 74 4.40 -24.20 -23.32
N TYR A 75 5.52 -24.43 -22.61
CA TYR A 75 5.64 -24.18 -21.17
C TYR A 75 5.31 -22.73 -20.78
N LEU A 76 5.76 -21.74 -21.55
CA LEU A 76 5.51 -20.33 -21.27
C LEU A 76 4.02 -20.00 -21.40
N VAL A 77 3.37 -20.49 -22.46
CA VAL A 77 1.92 -20.34 -22.66
C VAL A 77 1.14 -21.01 -21.54
N ALA A 78 1.55 -22.21 -21.10
CA ALA A 78 0.90 -22.91 -20.00
C ALA A 78 1.01 -22.12 -18.67
N VAL A 79 2.21 -21.63 -18.32
CA VAL A 79 2.41 -20.80 -17.12
C VAL A 79 1.60 -19.51 -17.17
N ILE A 80 1.54 -18.83 -18.32
CA ILE A 80 0.76 -17.60 -18.49
C ILE A 80 -0.74 -17.89 -18.28
N LEU A 81 -1.28 -18.89 -18.98
CA LEU A 81 -2.70 -19.27 -18.87
C LEU A 81 -3.07 -19.70 -17.44
N ASP A 82 -2.22 -20.49 -16.77
CA ASP A 82 -2.44 -20.87 -15.37
C ASP A 82 -2.41 -19.68 -14.42
N THR A 83 -1.49 -18.74 -14.63
CA THR A 83 -1.36 -17.55 -13.78
C THR A 83 -2.59 -16.65 -13.93
N ILE A 84 -3.03 -16.41 -15.16
CA ILE A 84 -4.27 -15.67 -15.45
C ILE A 84 -5.47 -16.36 -14.80
N LEU A 85 -5.64 -17.67 -15.01
CA LEU A 85 -6.73 -18.42 -14.39
C LEU A 85 -6.66 -18.40 -12.86
N THR A 86 -5.47 -18.39 -12.25
CA THR A 86 -5.31 -18.33 -10.79
C THR A 86 -5.87 -17.01 -10.25
N ILE A 87 -5.57 -15.89 -10.92
CA ILE A 87 -6.10 -14.57 -10.56
C ILE A 87 -7.62 -14.56 -10.67
N PHE A 88 -8.18 -15.03 -11.79
CA PHE A 88 -9.62 -15.13 -11.96
C PHE A 88 -10.29 -16.04 -10.93
N TRP A 89 -9.65 -17.15 -10.53
CA TRP A 89 -10.13 -18.03 -9.46
C TRP A 89 -10.19 -17.35 -8.10
N VAL A 90 -9.13 -16.62 -7.72
CA VAL A 90 -9.09 -15.87 -6.46
C VAL A 90 -10.23 -14.83 -6.41
N ILE A 91 -10.43 -14.07 -7.49
CA ILE A 91 -11.50 -13.07 -7.57
C ILE A 91 -12.88 -13.74 -7.53
N SER A 92 -13.09 -14.80 -8.32
CA SER A 92 -14.37 -15.55 -8.37
C SER A 92 -14.75 -16.10 -7.01
N PHE A 93 -13.78 -16.73 -6.32
CA PHE A 93 -13.96 -17.29 -4.99
C PHE A 93 -14.23 -16.20 -3.95
N ALA A 94 -13.47 -15.10 -3.96
CA ALA A 94 -13.66 -14.01 -3.00
C ALA A 94 -15.05 -13.35 -3.13
N VAL A 95 -15.50 -13.08 -4.36
CA VAL A 95 -16.83 -12.50 -4.61
C VAL A 95 -17.95 -13.45 -4.17
N LEU A 96 -17.86 -14.75 -4.52
CA LEU A 96 -18.86 -15.73 -4.10
C LEU A 96 -18.87 -15.94 -2.58
N ALA A 97 -17.70 -16.03 -1.94
CA ALA A 97 -17.60 -16.19 -0.49
C ALA A 97 -18.19 -14.99 0.26
N ALA A 98 -17.90 -13.75 -0.17
CA ALA A 98 -18.47 -12.54 0.41
C ALA A 98 -20.01 -12.50 0.27
N GLN A 99 -20.53 -12.80 -0.92
CA GLN A 99 -21.98 -12.81 -1.17
C GLN A 99 -22.69 -13.95 -0.42
N THR A 100 -22.07 -15.12 -0.33
CA THR A 100 -22.59 -16.26 0.46
C THR A 100 -22.62 -15.93 1.95
N ALA A 101 -21.58 -15.26 2.48
CA ALA A 101 -21.54 -14.85 3.89
C ALA A 101 -22.65 -13.85 4.23
N VAL A 102 -22.94 -12.89 3.34
CA VAL A 102 -24.05 -11.94 3.49
C VAL A 102 -25.41 -12.66 3.46
N LEU A 103 -25.61 -13.58 2.51
CA LEU A 103 -26.84 -14.39 2.43
C LEU A 103 -27.02 -15.29 3.67
N TRP A 104 -25.93 -15.82 4.22
CA TRP A 104 -25.97 -16.64 5.44
C TRP A 104 -26.32 -15.80 6.66
N ALA A 105 -25.63 -14.67 6.87
CA ALA A 105 -25.84 -13.77 7.99
C ALA A 105 -27.29 -13.22 8.03
N HIS A 106 -27.81 -12.76 6.89
CA HIS A 106 -29.22 -12.36 6.80
C HIS A 106 -30.18 -13.56 6.88
N GLY A 107 -29.80 -14.74 6.41
CA GLY A 107 -30.63 -15.93 6.44
C GLY A 107 -30.87 -16.47 7.86
N THR A 108 -29.83 -16.52 8.71
CA THR A 108 -29.93 -17.03 10.08
C THR A 108 -30.51 -15.99 11.03
N ASP A 109 -29.87 -14.82 11.17
CA ASP A 109 -30.28 -13.83 12.19
C ASP A 109 -31.70 -13.29 11.93
N TYR A 110 -32.09 -13.06 10.68
CA TYR A 110 -33.42 -12.53 10.39
C TYR A 110 -34.53 -13.56 10.64
N CYS A 111 -34.31 -14.83 10.28
CA CYS A 111 -35.33 -15.87 10.41
C CYS A 111 -35.45 -16.44 11.84
N GLU A 112 -34.36 -16.42 12.63
CA GLU A 112 -34.42 -16.75 14.06
C GLU A 112 -35.15 -15.67 14.85
N ASN A 113 -34.83 -14.39 14.63
CA ASN A 113 -35.46 -13.28 15.36
C ASN A 113 -36.94 -13.05 14.95
N ASN A 114 -37.32 -13.32 13.70
CA ASN A 114 -38.68 -13.02 13.18
C ASN A 114 -39.59 -14.25 12.98
N LYS A 115 -39.21 -15.44 13.45
CA LYS A 115 -40.02 -16.68 13.39
C LYS A 115 -40.62 -16.97 12.00
N CYS A 116 -39.80 -16.93 10.96
CA CYS A 116 -40.27 -17.22 9.59
C CYS A 116 -40.83 -18.65 9.46
N PRO A 117 -41.81 -18.91 8.55
CA PRO A 117 -42.40 -20.23 8.38
C PRO A 117 -41.38 -21.26 7.90
N ASP A 118 -41.58 -22.53 8.26
CA ASP A 118 -40.54 -23.57 8.09
C ASP A 118 -40.19 -23.87 6.62
N ASN A 119 -41.12 -23.64 5.68
CA ASN A 119 -40.82 -23.72 4.25
C ASN A 119 -39.80 -22.66 3.80
N VAL A 120 -39.80 -21.46 4.38
CA VAL A 120 -38.81 -20.41 4.10
C VAL A 120 -37.45 -20.78 4.70
N LYS A 121 -37.42 -21.28 5.95
CA LYS A 121 -36.19 -21.73 6.62
C LYS A 121 -35.50 -22.88 5.89
N ASN A 122 -36.27 -23.84 5.38
CA ASN A 122 -35.72 -24.97 4.62
C ASN A 122 -35.13 -24.51 3.28
N VAL A 123 -35.74 -23.53 2.62
CA VAL A 123 -35.26 -22.97 1.35
C VAL A 123 -33.97 -22.16 1.52
N THR A 124 -33.88 -21.28 2.53
CA THR A 124 -32.64 -20.52 2.81
C THR A 124 -31.50 -21.43 3.23
N SER A 125 -31.78 -22.43 4.08
CA SER A 125 -30.79 -23.42 4.51
C SER A 125 -30.26 -24.24 3.32
N PHE A 126 -31.15 -24.77 2.48
CA PHE A 126 -30.76 -25.58 1.32
C PHE A 126 -29.84 -24.81 0.37
N TYR A 127 -30.21 -23.60 -0.05
CA TYR A 127 -29.36 -22.81 -0.95
C TYR A 127 -28.06 -22.34 -0.28
N GLY A 128 -28.06 -22.06 1.03
CA GLY A 128 -26.85 -21.80 1.81
C GLY A 128 -25.84 -22.96 1.74
N TYR A 129 -26.30 -24.20 1.91
CA TYR A 129 -25.44 -25.39 1.78
C TYR A 129 -24.92 -25.59 0.35
N VAL A 130 -25.75 -25.33 -0.68
CA VAL A 130 -25.29 -25.44 -2.08
C VAL A 130 -24.25 -24.35 -2.41
N PHE A 131 -24.41 -23.12 -1.92
CA PHE A 131 -23.40 -22.06 -2.07
C PHE A 131 -22.10 -22.37 -1.33
N ALA A 132 -22.16 -22.85 -0.09
CA ALA A 132 -20.99 -23.32 0.64
C ALA A 132 -20.26 -24.46 -0.11
N THR A 133 -21.02 -25.37 -0.73
CA THR A 133 -20.47 -26.44 -1.59
C THR A 133 -19.78 -25.87 -2.85
N CYS A 134 -20.38 -24.87 -3.50
CA CYS A 134 -19.76 -24.17 -4.64
C CYS A 134 -18.43 -23.50 -4.25
N CYS A 135 -18.39 -22.82 -3.10
CA CYS A 135 -17.17 -22.24 -2.54
C CYS A 135 -16.09 -23.31 -2.28
N GLY A 136 -16.44 -24.42 -1.62
CA GLY A 136 -15.51 -25.51 -1.32
C GLY A 136 -14.92 -26.16 -2.57
N LEU A 137 -15.76 -26.48 -3.57
CA LEU A 137 -15.31 -27.02 -4.85
C LEU A 137 -14.44 -26.01 -5.63
N GLY A 138 -14.80 -24.73 -5.60
CA GLY A 138 -14.00 -23.66 -6.20
C GLY A 138 -12.60 -23.52 -5.59
N GLY A 139 -12.50 -23.60 -4.25
CA GLY A 139 -11.23 -23.63 -3.53
C GLY A 139 -10.34 -24.83 -3.92
N LEU A 140 -10.94 -26.01 -4.13
CA LEU A 140 -10.23 -27.19 -4.63
C LEU A 140 -9.72 -27.00 -6.07
N SER A 141 -10.47 -26.30 -6.94
CA SER A 141 -10.03 -26.03 -8.32
C SER A 141 -8.88 -25.01 -8.36
N LEU A 142 -8.94 -23.97 -7.53
CA LEU A 142 -7.85 -23.00 -7.32
C LEU A 142 -6.57 -23.67 -6.78
N LEU A 143 -6.70 -24.59 -5.81
CA LEU A 143 -5.57 -25.34 -5.26
C LEU A 143 -4.94 -26.25 -6.33
N SER A 144 -5.77 -27.01 -7.07
CA SER A 144 -5.33 -27.87 -8.18
C SER A 144 -4.58 -27.09 -9.27
N LEU A 145 -5.08 -25.90 -9.64
CA LEU A 145 -4.44 -25.00 -10.60
C LEU A 145 -3.08 -24.50 -10.10
N SER A 146 -3.00 -24.11 -8.83
CA SER A 146 -1.76 -23.64 -8.21
C SER A 146 -0.68 -24.73 -8.20
N ILE A 147 -1.05 -25.97 -7.88
CA ILE A 147 -0.16 -27.13 -7.93
C ILE A 147 0.28 -27.42 -9.38
N CYS A 148 -0.64 -27.37 -10.35
CA CYS A 148 -0.32 -27.48 -11.77
C CYS A 148 0.74 -26.48 -12.22
N ARG A 149 0.53 -25.18 -11.93
CA ARG A 149 1.45 -24.09 -12.29
C ARG A 149 2.84 -24.30 -11.71
N ASP A 150 2.92 -24.65 -10.44
CA ASP A 150 4.18 -24.88 -9.74
C ASP A 150 4.95 -26.09 -10.29
N ILE A 151 4.25 -27.15 -10.72
CA ILE A 151 4.85 -28.30 -11.42
C ILE A 151 5.42 -27.88 -12.77
N VAL A 152 4.69 -27.07 -13.56
CA VAL A 152 5.16 -26.58 -14.87
C VAL A 152 6.38 -25.67 -14.69
N LEU A 153 6.36 -24.74 -13.72
CA LEU A 153 7.49 -23.86 -13.39
C LEU A 153 8.74 -24.62 -12.95
N LYS A 154 8.59 -25.60 -12.04
CA LYS A 154 9.70 -26.44 -11.57
C LYS A 154 10.27 -27.31 -12.70
N THR A 155 9.42 -27.77 -13.62
CA THR A 155 9.86 -28.55 -14.79
C THR A 155 10.58 -27.64 -15.78
N TRP A 156 10.01 -26.49 -16.15
CA TRP A 156 10.63 -25.52 -17.06
C TRP A 156 12.03 -25.12 -16.62
N LYS A 157 12.24 -24.77 -15.34
CA LYS A 157 13.55 -24.44 -14.77
C LYS A 157 14.59 -25.58 -14.88
N ARG A 158 14.17 -26.84 -14.92
CA ARG A 158 15.08 -28.00 -15.13
C ARG A 158 15.44 -28.20 -16.61
N VAL A 159 14.60 -27.74 -17.54
CA VAL A 159 14.81 -27.87 -18.99
C VAL A 159 15.67 -26.72 -19.52
N THR A 160 15.41 -25.48 -19.06
CA THR A 160 16.13 -24.29 -19.52
C THR A 160 17.50 -24.08 -18.88
N CYS A 161 17.82 -24.84 -17.82
CA CYS A 161 19.12 -24.78 -17.15
C CYS A 161 19.71 -26.20 -16.96
N PRO A 162 20.35 -26.77 -18.00
CA PRO A 162 21.01 -28.06 -17.90
C PRO A 162 22.21 -27.96 -16.94
N ARG A 163 22.28 -28.86 -15.95
CA ARG A 163 23.48 -29.04 -15.13
C ARG A 163 24.65 -29.47 -16.03
N THR A 164 25.60 -28.58 -16.27
CA THR A 164 26.90 -28.94 -16.86
C THR A 164 27.69 -29.81 -15.88
N GLN A 165 28.06 -31.02 -16.29
CA GLN A 165 28.95 -31.91 -15.53
C GLN A 165 29.91 -32.66 -16.48
N THR A 166 31.12 -32.96 -15.96
CA THR A 166 32.23 -33.76 -16.54
C THR A 166 33.01 -33.07 -17.69
N PHE A 167 34.35 -33.20 -17.87
CA PHE A 167 35.40 -34.12 -17.37
C PHE A 167 36.73 -33.37 -17.06
N THR A 168 37.76 -33.84 -16.32
CA THR A 168 37.80 -34.64 -15.05
C THR A 168 39.04 -34.28 -14.14
N PRO A 169 40.26 -34.91 -14.10
CA PRO A 169 41.08 -34.88 -12.85
C PRO A 169 42.61 -34.63 -12.96
N GLY A 170 43.32 -34.42 -11.84
CA GLY A 170 44.81 -34.41 -11.88
C GLY A 170 45.67 -33.99 -10.67
N CYS A 171 45.50 -34.58 -9.48
CA CYS A 171 46.58 -34.80 -8.46
C CYS A 171 47.39 -33.58 -7.89
N PRO A 172 48.25 -33.74 -6.84
CA PRO A 172 48.16 -32.85 -5.66
C PRO A 172 49.49 -32.19 -5.23
N LEU A 173 49.56 -31.78 -3.96
CA LEU A 173 50.66 -31.15 -3.19
C LEU A 173 50.58 -29.61 -3.18
N HIS A 174 50.54 -28.91 -2.04
CA HIS A 174 51.39 -29.11 -0.86
C HIS A 174 50.74 -28.57 0.43
N SER A 175 50.90 -29.29 1.55
CA SER A 175 50.68 -28.76 2.90
C SER A 175 51.91 -27.96 3.35
N ARG A 176 51.73 -26.83 4.04
CA ARG A 176 52.75 -26.24 4.94
C ARG A 176 52.17 -25.20 5.91
N HIS A 177 52.16 -25.61 7.19
CA HIS A 177 52.40 -24.85 8.42
C HIS A 177 51.84 -23.43 8.66
N LEU A 178 51.15 -23.34 9.81
CA LEU A 178 51.01 -22.16 10.69
C LEU A 178 52.38 -21.53 11.04
N PRO A 179 52.40 -20.28 11.54
CA PRO A 179 52.46 -20.15 13.01
C PRO A 179 51.39 -19.24 13.62
N GLN A 180 51.20 -19.40 14.94
CA GLN A 180 50.21 -18.71 15.78
C GLN A 180 50.68 -17.33 16.27
N ASN A 181 49.73 -16.63 16.91
CA ASN A 181 49.88 -15.60 17.94
C ASN A 181 50.39 -14.20 17.54
N ARG A 182 49.43 -13.26 17.59
CA ARG A 182 49.53 -12.14 18.55
C ARG A 182 48.16 -11.76 19.10
N THR A 183 47.93 -12.09 20.37
CA THR A 183 46.87 -11.49 21.18
C THR A 183 47.25 -10.04 21.51
N ILE A 184 46.34 -9.10 21.23
CA ILE A 184 46.39 -7.75 21.79
C ILE A 184 45.08 -7.57 22.55
N GLY A 185 45.15 -7.48 23.88
CA GLY A 185 43.99 -7.17 24.70
C GLY A 185 43.50 -5.76 24.42
N ARG A 186 42.20 -5.62 24.12
CA ARG A 186 41.52 -4.33 24.11
C ARG A 186 40.59 -4.28 25.32
N ALA A 187 40.71 -3.21 26.11
CA ALA A 187 39.91 -3.01 27.30
C ALA A 187 38.41 -2.92 26.93
N PRO A 188 37.49 -3.41 27.79
CA PRO A 188 36.07 -3.19 27.60
C PRO A 188 35.74 -1.73 27.94
N PHE A 189 35.75 -0.86 26.92
CA PHE A 189 35.07 0.42 27.02
C PHE A 189 33.57 0.15 27.02
N ALA A 190 33.01 -0.04 28.22
CA ALA A 190 31.58 -0.11 28.44
C ALA A 190 31.00 1.31 28.33
N THR A 191 31.00 1.88 27.13
CA THR A 191 29.97 2.85 26.79
C THR A 191 28.65 2.08 26.82
N ALA A 192 27.86 2.33 27.87
CA ALA A 192 26.45 1.98 27.89
C ALA A 192 25.80 2.73 26.72
N THR A 193 25.78 2.08 25.56
CA THR A 193 24.97 2.52 24.44
C THR A 193 23.55 2.31 24.92
N THR A 194 22.89 3.39 25.35
CA THR A 194 21.45 3.38 25.57
C THR A 194 20.86 2.91 24.26
N LEU A 195 20.40 1.65 24.22
CA LEU A 195 19.74 1.11 23.05
C LEU A 195 18.47 1.93 22.86
N MET A 196 18.53 2.92 21.97
CA MET A 196 17.35 3.64 21.53
C MET A 196 16.39 2.57 21.01
N SER A 197 15.23 2.45 21.64
CA SER A 197 14.21 1.55 21.15
C SER A 197 13.80 2.03 19.76
N GLU A 198 13.86 1.15 18.77
CA GLU A 198 13.43 1.49 17.41
C GLU A 198 11.91 1.36 17.33
N PRO A 199 11.21 2.34 16.72
CA PRO A 199 9.76 2.26 16.58
C PRO A 199 9.34 1.10 15.67
N THR A 200 8.15 0.57 15.93
CA THR A 200 7.44 -0.25 14.94
C THR A 200 6.65 0.67 14.03
N VAL A 201 6.95 0.63 12.72
CA VAL A 201 6.31 1.46 11.69
C VAL A 201 5.35 0.60 10.88
N HIS A 202 4.08 1.02 10.81
CA HIS A 202 3.07 0.48 9.91
C HIS A 202 2.82 1.52 8.80
N SER A 203 3.00 1.13 7.54
CA SER A 203 2.81 1.99 6.36
C SER A 203 1.59 1.54 5.55
N LEU A 204 0.66 2.45 5.30
CA LEU A 204 -0.57 2.21 4.53
C LEU A 204 -0.59 3.12 3.30
N PHE A 205 -0.65 2.55 2.10
CA PHE A 205 -0.69 3.30 0.85
C PHE A 205 -2.13 3.59 0.42
N GLU A 206 -2.43 4.85 0.10
CA GLU A 206 -3.69 5.28 -0.51
C GLU A 206 -3.50 5.45 -2.03
N PRO A 207 -4.05 4.55 -2.87
CA PRO A 207 -3.76 4.52 -4.31
C PRO A 207 -4.43 5.61 -5.17
N VAL A 208 -5.43 6.34 -4.66
CA VAL A 208 -6.17 7.39 -5.41
C VAL A 208 -5.41 8.72 -5.44
N THR A 209 -4.59 8.97 -4.43
CA THR A 209 -3.77 10.18 -4.21
C THR A 209 -2.27 9.88 -4.29
N GLY A 210 -1.88 8.62 -4.02
CA GLY A 210 -0.50 8.16 -3.94
C GLY A 210 0.15 8.39 -2.57
N THR A 211 -0.65 8.76 -1.57
CA THR A 211 -0.19 9.13 -0.22
C THR A 211 0.19 7.90 0.60
N TRP A 212 1.27 8.01 1.35
CA TRP A 212 1.63 7.09 2.42
C TRP A 212 1.20 7.64 3.77
N GLN A 213 0.36 6.85 4.45
CA GLN A 213 -0.09 7.10 5.80
C GLN A 213 0.73 6.22 6.75
N TYR A 214 1.18 6.76 7.88
CA TYR A 214 2.02 6.01 8.83
C TYR A 214 1.40 5.91 10.21
N ILE A 215 1.59 4.76 10.87
CA ILE A 215 1.43 4.60 12.31
C ILE A 215 2.79 4.22 12.88
N VAL A 216 3.32 5.04 13.77
CA VAL A 216 4.66 4.87 14.37
C VAL A 216 4.48 4.63 15.86
N SER A 217 4.88 3.45 16.35
CA SER A 217 4.58 2.99 17.71
C SER A 217 5.81 2.60 18.51
N ASP A 218 5.77 2.89 19.81
CA ASP A 218 6.66 2.31 20.81
C ASP A 218 6.35 0.82 20.96
N PRO A 219 7.28 -0.09 20.63
CA PRO A 219 7.05 -1.53 20.79
C PRO A 219 6.77 -1.93 22.25
N HIS A 220 7.25 -1.16 23.24
CA HIS A 220 7.10 -1.41 24.68
C HIS A 220 5.77 -0.88 25.24
N SER A 221 5.49 0.43 25.14
CA SER A 221 4.29 1.01 25.75
C SER A 221 3.00 0.85 24.93
N LYS A 222 3.12 0.55 23.63
CA LYS A 222 2.05 0.64 22.62
C LYS A 222 1.49 2.05 22.38
N SER A 223 2.13 3.08 22.95
CA SER A 223 1.94 4.48 22.53
C SER A 223 2.33 4.63 21.07
N ALA A 224 1.58 5.41 20.31
CA ALA A 224 1.81 5.60 18.89
C ALA A 224 1.39 7.00 18.42
N VAL A 225 1.90 7.38 17.25
CA VAL A 225 1.42 8.53 16.48
C VAL A 225 0.95 8.09 15.10
N ILE A 226 0.01 8.84 14.55
CA ILE A 226 -0.40 8.75 13.15
C ILE A 226 0.29 9.89 12.39
N ILE A 227 0.74 9.68 11.16
CA ILE A 227 1.34 10.71 10.29
C ILE A 227 0.62 10.71 8.94
N ASP A 228 0.24 11.90 8.48
CA ASP A 228 -0.39 12.21 7.18
C ASP A 228 -1.60 11.29 6.81
N PRO A 229 -2.66 11.22 7.65
CA PRO A 229 -3.80 10.33 7.41
C PRO A 229 -4.80 10.86 6.36
N VAL A 230 -5.29 10.01 5.47
CA VAL A 230 -6.17 10.40 4.36
C VAL A 230 -7.66 10.23 4.70
N LEU A 231 -8.44 11.28 4.41
CA LEU A 231 -9.89 11.25 4.26
C LEU A 231 -10.20 11.14 2.75
N ASP A 232 -10.89 10.07 2.34
CA ASP A 232 -11.16 9.86 0.92
C ASP A 232 -12.11 10.95 0.40
N TYR A 233 -11.87 11.44 -0.82
CA TYR A 233 -12.75 12.42 -1.46
C TYR A 233 -12.96 12.13 -2.94
N ASP A 234 -14.23 12.03 -3.34
CA ASP A 234 -14.65 11.93 -4.73
C ASP A 234 -15.08 13.34 -5.23
N PRO A 235 -14.26 14.01 -6.08
CA PRO A 235 -14.57 15.34 -6.58
C PRO A 235 -15.73 15.36 -7.60
N ILE A 236 -16.12 14.21 -8.17
CA ILE A 236 -17.26 14.12 -9.10
C ILE A 236 -18.56 14.03 -8.30
N LYS A 237 -18.57 13.28 -7.20
CA LYS A 237 -19.72 13.17 -6.29
C LYS A 237 -19.76 14.27 -5.22
N ALA A 238 -18.70 15.08 -5.09
CA ALA A 238 -18.45 16.01 -3.99
C ALA A 238 -18.64 15.35 -2.59
N ALA A 239 -18.24 14.08 -2.47
CA ALA A 239 -18.52 13.25 -1.30
C ALA A 239 -17.23 12.75 -0.64
N VAL A 240 -17.23 12.68 0.70
CA VAL A 240 -16.15 12.06 1.47
C VAL A 240 -16.50 10.61 1.85
N SER A 241 -15.48 9.76 2.00
CA SER A 241 -15.58 8.50 2.72
C SER A 241 -14.41 8.30 3.68
N THR A 242 -14.53 7.29 4.55
CA THR A 242 -13.59 7.04 5.65
C THR A 242 -12.78 5.76 5.46
N ALA A 243 -12.78 5.13 4.28
CA ALA A 243 -12.19 3.81 4.06
C ALA A 243 -10.69 3.78 4.38
N SER A 244 -9.93 4.81 4.00
CA SER A 244 -8.51 4.95 4.34
C SER A 244 -8.29 5.14 5.85
N ALA A 245 -9.04 6.06 6.46
CA ALA A 245 -8.97 6.30 7.91
C ALA A 245 -9.44 5.08 8.74
N ASP A 246 -10.41 4.32 8.26
CA ASP A 246 -10.92 3.12 8.92
C ASP A 246 -9.91 1.95 8.82
N ALA A 247 -9.08 1.92 7.77
CA ALA A 247 -7.93 1.00 7.70
C ALA A 247 -6.85 1.34 8.75
N ILE A 248 -6.62 2.63 9.03
CA ILE A 248 -5.79 3.08 10.16
C ILE A 248 -6.41 2.62 11.49
N LEU A 249 -7.69 2.90 11.74
CA LEU A 249 -8.39 2.48 12.97
C LEU A 249 -8.37 0.96 13.17
N LYS A 250 -8.53 0.19 12.09
CA LYS A 250 -8.39 -1.27 12.09
C LYS A 250 -6.98 -1.69 12.52
N THR A 251 -5.94 -1.12 11.91
CA THR A 251 -4.53 -1.43 12.22
C THR A 251 -4.20 -1.11 13.69
N ILE A 252 -4.69 0.02 14.21
CA ILE A 252 -4.56 0.43 15.61
C ILE A 252 -5.18 -0.63 16.54
N LYS A 253 -6.40 -1.07 16.24
CA LYS A 253 -7.12 -2.08 17.02
C LYS A 253 -6.44 -3.46 16.98
N GLU A 254 -6.00 -3.90 15.80
CA GLU A 254 -5.34 -5.20 15.62
C GLU A 254 -3.98 -5.29 16.33
N ASN A 255 -3.27 -4.17 16.48
CA ASN A 255 -1.96 -4.10 17.15
C ASN A 255 -2.03 -3.61 18.61
N GLY A 256 -3.23 -3.32 19.13
CA GLY A 256 -3.44 -2.85 20.50
C GLY A 256 -2.80 -1.50 20.81
N LEU A 257 -2.76 -0.60 19.82
CA LEU A 257 -2.05 0.69 19.92
C LEU A 257 -2.92 1.77 20.58
N LYS A 258 -2.27 2.69 21.29
CA LYS A 258 -2.87 3.91 21.85
C LYS A 258 -2.27 5.13 21.17
N ILE A 259 -3.10 5.91 20.47
CA ILE A 259 -2.63 7.10 19.76
C ILE A 259 -2.50 8.26 20.74
N GLU A 260 -1.32 8.87 20.79
CA GLU A 260 -1.06 10.08 21.58
C GLU A 260 -1.20 11.34 20.71
N MET A 261 -0.76 11.27 19.45
CA MET A 261 -0.81 12.39 18.50
C MET A 261 -1.13 11.94 17.07
N ILE A 262 -1.71 12.86 16.31
CA ILE A 262 -1.88 12.81 14.87
C ILE A 262 -1.04 13.96 14.31
N LEU A 263 -0.14 13.67 13.38
CA LEU A 263 0.87 14.60 12.91
C LEU A 263 0.67 14.84 11.41
N GLU A 264 0.69 16.11 11.02
CA GLU A 264 0.71 16.55 9.62
C GLU A 264 2.11 17.07 9.30
N THR A 265 2.74 16.52 8.28
CA THR A 265 4.01 17.05 7.77
C THR A 265 3.81 18.44 7.19
N HIS A 266 2.67 18.71 6.53
CA HIS A 266 2.32 20.02 5.98
C HIS A 266 0.81 20.09 5.66
N ALA A 267 0.32 21.27 5.28
CA ALA A 267 -1.01 21.41 4.67
C ALA A 267 -1.03 20.82 3.24
N HIS A 268 -1.37 19.53 3.13
CA HIS A 268 -1.42 18.80 1.86
C HIS A 268 -2.35 19.45 0.82
N ALA A 269 -2.02 19.27 -0.46
CA ALA A 269 -2.74 19.88 -1.60
C ALA A 269 -3.30 18.84 -2.59
N ASP A 270 -3.17 17.56 -2.27
CA ASP A 270 -3.46 16.41 -3.14
C ASP A 270 -4.52 15.48 -2.52
N HIS A 271 -4.67 15.48 -1.20
CA HIS A 271 -5.67 14.73 -0.41
C HIS A 271 -6.25 15.58 0.73
N LEU A 272 -7.37 15.15 1.33
CA LEU A 272 -7.94 15.78 2.53
C LEU A 272 -7.42 15.00 3.75
N THR A 273 -6.99 15.68 4.82
CA THR A 273 -6.60 14.97 6.05
C THR A 273 -7.80 14.40 6.80
N ALA A 274 -7.67 13.17 7.31
CA ALA A 274 -8.60 12.54 8.23
C ALA A 274 -8.32 12.88 9.72
N ALA A 275 -7.40 13.80 10.04
CA ALA A 275 -7.00 14.11 11.42
C ALA A 275 -8.19 14.39 12.35
N SER A 276 -9.10 15.29 11.98
CA SER A 276 -10.30 15.56 12.79
C SER A 276 -11.26 14.37 12.90
N TYR A 277 -11.36 13.50 11.89
CA TYR A 277 -12.18 12.29 11.94
C TYR A 277 -11.56 11.26 12.90
N LEU A 278 -10.28 10.96 12.72
CA LEU A 278 -9.52 10.02 13.55
C LEU A 278 -9.46 10.49 15.00
N GLN A 279 -9.19 11.76 15.26
CA GLN A 279 -9.23 12.33 16.61
C GLN A 279 -10.58 12.10 17.29
N SER A 280 -11.70 12.31 16.56
CA SER A 280 -13.06 12.09 17.07
C SER A 280 -13.44 10.62 17.26
N ALA A 281 -12.90 9.72 16.43
CA ALA A 281 -13.07 8.28 16.58
C ALA A 281 -12.26 7.74 17.77
N LEU A 282 -10.99 8.12 17.87
CA LEU A 282 -10.06 7.69 18.91
C LEU A 282 -10.46 8.23 20.29
N ALA A 283 -10.87 9.49 20.40
CA ALA A 283 -11.39 10.04 21.66
C ALA A 283 -12.54 9.20 22.25
N ARG A 284 -13.37 8.59 21.40
CA ARG A 284 -14.45 7.67 21.80
C ARG A 284 -13.96 6.25 22.10
N SER A 285 -12.98 5.72 21.36
CA SER A 285 -12.55 4.32 21.49
C SER A 285 -11.45 4.06 22.52
N GLN A 286 -10.50 4.99 22.69
CA GLN A 286 -9.38 4.90 23.66
C GLN A 286 -9.54 5.83 24.87
N GLY A 287 -10.70 6.50 25.02
CA GLY A 287 -11.04 7.35 26.17
C GLY A 287 -10.16 8.58 26.37
N THR A 288 -9.28 8.89 25.41
CA THR A 288 -8.33 10.00 25.44
C THR A 288 -8.28 10.63 24.05
N LYS A 289 -8.42 11.96 23.97
CA LYS A 289 -8.33 12.72 22.73
C LYS A 289 -6.85 12.85 22.32
N PRO A 290 -6.39 12.27 21.20
CA PRO A 290 -5.04 12.53 20.71
C PRO A 290 -4.91 13.96 20.21
N LEU A 291 -3.73 14.57 20.33
CA LEU A 291 -3.49 15.94 19.84
C LEU A 291 -3.24 15.93 18.32
N ILE A 292 -3.76 16.92 17.57
CA ILE A 292 -3.35 17.13 16.17
C ILE A 292 -2.20 18.15 16.15
N GLY A 293 -1.08 17.78 15.53
CA GLY A 293 0.14 18.59 15.47
C GLY A 293 0.62 18.89 14.04
N ILE A 294 1.11 20.11 13.80
CA ILE A 294 1.64 20.57 12.50
C ILE A 294 2.74 21.64 12.70
N GLY A 295 3.52 21.98 11.67
CA GLY A 295 4.51 23.05 11.74
C GLY A 295 3.90 24.43 12.07
N LYS A 296 4.57 25.21 12.93
CA LYS A 296 4.09 26.53 13.40
C LYS A 296 3.79 27.54 12.27
N LEU A 297 4.44 27.40 11.11
CA LEU A 297 4.20 28.27 9.95
C LEU A 297 2.89 27.93 9.20
N ILE A 298 2.12 26.92 9.63
CA ILE A 298 0.74 26.68 9.17
C ILE A 298 -0.11 27.95 9.20
N ARG A 299 0.13 28.86 10.15
CA ARG A 299 -0.57 30.16 10.25
C ARG A 299 -0.42 31.03 9.00
N GLN A 300 0.73 30.97 8.31
CA GLN A 300 0.94 31.70 7.06
C GLN A 300 0.10 31.10 5.93
N VAL A 301 0.04 29.77 5.87
CA VAL A 301 -0.74 28.99 4.91
C VAL A 301 -2.25 29.17 5.15
N GLN A 302 -2.68 29.11 6.41
CA GLN A 302 -4.03 29.40 6.89
C GLN A 302 -4.50 30.80 6.47
N ASN A 303 -3.71 31.85 6.72
CA ASN A 303 -4.07 33.20 6.32
C ASN A 303 -4.23 33.33 4.80
N LEU A 304 -3.24 32.83 4.03
CA LEU A 304 -3.23 32.92 2.57
C LEU A 304 -4.42 32.21 1.93
N PHE A 305 -4.69 30.96 2.32
CA PHE A 305 -5.78 30.19 1.74
C PHE A 305 -7.13 30.55 2.36
N GLY A 306 -7.16 31.00 3.61
CA GLY A 306 -8.34 31.59 4.24
C GLY A 306 -8.87 32.78 3.46
N GLU A 307 -8.00 33.73 3.12
CA GLU A 307 -8.33 34.86 2.23
C GLU A 307 -8.75 34.37 0.84
N ARG A 308 -7.96 33.48 0.22
CA ARG A 308 -8.19 32.99 -1.16
C ARG A 308 -9.54 32.31 -1.37
N TYR A 309 -10.04 31.61 -0.35
CA TYR A 309 -11.29 30.84 -0.42
C TYR A 309 -12.45 31.51 0.34
N GLY A 310 -12.23 32.68 0.96
CA GLY A 310 -13.27 33.42 1.70
C GLY A 310 -13.71 32.75 3.01
N ILE A 311 -12.77 32.14 3.73
CA ILE A 311 -13.02 31.37 4.96
C ILE A 311 -12.86 32.28 6.19
N ASP A 312 -13.83 32.22 7.12
CA ASP A 312 -13.73 32.94 8.41
C ASP A 312 -12.57 32.35 9.25
N PRO A 313 -11.63 33.17 9.75
CA PRO A 313 -10.51 32.70 10.58
C PRO A 313 -10.92 31.81 11.76
N LYS A 314 -12.13 31.98 12.31
CA LYS A 314 -12.68 31.13 13.36
C LYS A 314 -12.74 29.64 12.98
N GLU A 315 -12.86 29.30 11.69
CA GLU A 315 -12.87 27.91 11.22
C GLU A 315 -11.48 27.25 11.26
N TYR A 316 -10.39 28.02 11.34
CA TYR A 316 -9.01 27.49 11.28
C TYR A 316 -8.08 27.89 12.44
N ASP A 317 -8.29 29.01 13.14
CA ASP A 317 -7.37 29.55 14.16
C ASP A 317 -7.01 28.58 15.30
N THR A 318 -7.91 27.65 15.63
CA THR A 318 -7.82 26.76 16.82
C THR A 318 -8.01 25.27 16.50
N VAL A 319 -7.68 24.87 15.27
CA VAL A 319 -7.89 23.48 14.81
C VAL A 319 -6.74 22.52 15.12
N PHE A 320 -5.52 23.04 15.28
CA PHE A 320 -4.32 22.28 15.63
C PHE A 320 -4.03 22.42 17.13
N ASP A 321 -3.92 21.31 17.84
CA ASP A 321 -3.66 21.28 19.28
C ASP A 321 -2.17 21.56 19.62
N LYS A 322 -1.24 21.26 18.70
CA LYS A 322 0.20 21.52 18.86
C LYS A 322 0.81 22.15 17.59
N LEU A 323 1.57 23.21 17.78
CA LEU A 323 2.40 23.83 16.74
C LEU A 323 3.88 23.53 17.03
N TRP A 324 4.59 22.99 16.03
CA TRP A 324 5.98 22.57 16.13
C TRP A 324 6.95 23.65 15.63
N GLU A 325 8.05 23.84 16.36
CA GLU A 325 9.22 24.60 15.91
C GLU A 325 10.36 23.66 15.48
N ASP A 326 11.40 24.20 14.85
CA ASP A 326 12.53 23.38 14.40
C ASP A 326 13.31 22.81 15.59
N ASN A 327 13.49 21.49 15.60
CA ASN A 327 14.12 20.72 16.68
C ASN A 327 13.30 20.60 17.98
N ASP A 328 12.01 20.95 17.98
CA ASP A 328 11.12 20.62 19.11
C ASP A 328 11.16 19.10 19.38
N GLU A 329 11.43 18.71 20.62
CA GLU A 329 11.42 17.30 21.05
C GLU A 329 10.10 16.93 21.75
N PHE A 330 9.70 15.68 21.57
CA PHE A 330 8.50 15.10 22.19
C PHE A 330 8.67 13.61 22.45
N THR A 331 7.73 13.03 23.20
CA THR A 331 7.72 11.60 23.52
C THR A 331 6.61 10.86 22.80
N ILE A 332 6.85 9.59 22.48
CA ILE A 332 5.84 8.62 22.07
C ILE A 332 6.02 7.42 23.00
N GLY A 333 5.31 7.38 24.12
CA GLY A 333 5.61 6.42 25.19
C GLY A 333 7.04 6.59 25.72
N THR A 334 7.88 5.57 25.54
CA THR A 334 9.31 5.59 25.91
C THR A 334 10.25 6.11 24.81
N LEU A 335 9.74 6.34 23.59
CA LEU A 335 10.53 6.88 22.49
C LEU A 335 10.68 8.40 22.60
N THR A 336 11.88 8.91 22.34
CA THR A 336 12.10 10.33 22.02
C THR A 336 11.97 10.55 20.52
N ALA A 337 11.21 11.57 20.15
CA ALA A 337 11.00 12.01 18.78
C ALA A 337 11.33 13.51 18.66
N ARG A 338 11.65 13.96 17.45
CA ARG A 338 11.97 15.37 17.17
C ARG A 338 11.30 15.86 15.89
N ALA A 339 10.65 17.01 15.96
CA ALA A 339 10.16 17.73 14.80
C ALA A 339 11.32 18.46 14.11
N VAL A 340 11.38 18.40 12.78
CA VAL A 340 12.48 18.93 11.96
C VAL A 340 11.85 19.80 10.87
N HIS A 341 12.17 21.09 10.81
CA HIS A 341 11.66 21.97 9.77
C HIS A 341 12.37 21.68 8.43
N LEU A 342 11.58 21.38 7.39
CA LEU A 342 12.04 20.95 6.07
C LEU A 342 11.37 21.78 4.93
N PRO A 343 11.42 23.12 5.01
CA PRO A 343 10.67 24.00 4.12
C PRO A 343 11.08 23.85 2.65
N GLY A 344 10.17 24.25 1.76
CA GLY A 344 10.45 24.48 0.34
C GLY A 344 9.43 23.89 -0.60
N HIS A 345 8.75 22.81 -0.19
CA HIS A 345 7.50 22.42 -0.82
C HIS A 345 6.39 23.39 -0.41
N THR A 346 6.23 23.57 0.90
CA THR A 346 5.45 24.63 1.54
C THR A 346 6.28 25.26 2.68
N PRO A 347 5.87 26.44 3.22
CA PRO A 347 6.57 27.07 4.34
C PRO A 347 6.44 26.31 5.67
N ASP A 348 5.30 25.63 5.88
CA ASP A 348 4.94 24.92 7.11
C ASP A 348 5.52 23.50 7.20
N HIS A 349 6.22 23.05 6.18
CA HIS A 349 6.67 21.67 6.04
C HIS A 349 7.64 21.22 7.14
N MET A 350 7.25 20.14 7.82
CA MET A 350 7.98 19.44 8.87
C MET A 350 8.26 17.98 8.46
N GLY A 351 9.36 17.45 8.97
CA GLY A 351 9.55 16.01 9.15
C GLY A 351 9.61 15.61 10.61
N TYR A 352 9.45 14.33 10.88
CA TYR A 352 9.45 13.75 12.23
C TYR A 352 10.53 12.67 12.34
N HIS A 353 11.54 12.90 13.19
CA HIS A 353 12.65 11.98 13.44
C HIS A 353 12.35 11.12 14.68
N ILE A 354 12.26 9.80 14.51
CA ILE A 354 11.84 8.82 15.51
C ILE A 354 12.73 7.56 15.40
N GLY A 355 13.60 7.32 16.37
CA GLY A 355 14.66 6.30 16.24
C GLY A 355 15.53 6.58 15.00
N LYS A 356 15.83 5.58 14.18
CA LYS A 356 16.54 5.73 12.89
C LYS A 356 15.64 6.07 11.70
N ASN A 357 14.49 6.69 11.93
CA ASN A 357 13.48 6.93 10.90
C ASN A 357 13.13 8.41 10.85
N VAL A 358 13.13 9.02 9.66
CA VAL A 358 12.60 10.37 9.45
C VAL A 358 11.44 10.30 8.47
N PHE A 359 10.26 10.71 8.90
CA PHE A 359 9.08 10.89 8.05
C PHE A 359 9.15 12.29 7.47
N VAL A 360 9.24 12.44 6.16
CA VAL A 360 9.62 13.71 5.49
C VAL A 360 8.55 14.29 4.57
N GLY A 361 7.33 13.74 4.57
CA GLY A 361 6.23 14.21 3.72
C GLY A 361 6.70 14.46 2.28
N ASP A 362 6.33 15.63 1.75
CA ASP A 362 6.76 16.09 0.43
C ASP A 362 8.04 16.95 0.46
N SER A 363 9.10 16.47 1.12
CA SER A 363 10.44 17.07 0.99
C SER A 363 11.23 16.39 -0.14
N ILE A 364 11.56 15.11 0.05
CA ILE A 364 12.18 14.26 -0.98
C ILE A 364 11.35 13.00 -1.18
N PHE A 365 11.35 12.47 -2.41
CA PHE A 365 10.65 11.23 -2.76
C PHE A 365 11.63 10.07 -2.90
N HIS A 366 11.10 8.86 -3.11
CA HIS A 366 11.90 7.66 -3.39
C HIS A 366 12.94 7.93 -4.49
N VAL A 367 14.09 7.26 -4.41
CA VAL A 367 15.35 7.68 -5.08
C VAL A 367 15.22 7.92 -6.59
N ASP A 368 14.46 7.10 -7.29
CA ASP A 368 14.19 7.15 -8.73
C ASP A 368 13.16 8.23 -9.15
N ILE A 369 12.42 8.82 -8.20
CA ILE A 369 11.52 9.97 -8.41
C ILE A 369 12.27 11.29 -8.15
N GLY A 370 13.00 11.38 -7.03
CA GLY A 370 13.85 12.51 -6.70
C GLY A 370 13.30 13.41 -5.57
N SER A 371 12.56 14.47 -5.94
CA SER A 371 12.11 15.52 -5.00
C SER A 371 10.74 16.10 -5.34
N ALA A 372 10.08 16.69 -4.35
CA ALA A 372 8.81 17.39 -4.50
C ALA A 372 8.92 18.66 -5.37
N ARG A 373 7.76 19.19 -5.78
CA ARG A 373 7.58 20.47 -6.49
C ARG A 373 7.74 21.65 -5.53
N ALA A 374 8.14 22.82 -6.04
CA ALA A 374 8.44 24.01 -5.23
C ALA A 374 7.64 25.27 -5.65
N ASP A 375 6.57 25.10 -6.45
CA ASP A 375 5.77 26.16 -7.06
C ASP A 375 4.45 26.45 -6.34
N PHE A 376 4.18 25.80 -5.21
CA PHE A 376 3.12 26.26 -4.30
C PHE A 376 3.45 27.66 -3.76
N PRO A 377 2.43 28.45 -3.37
CA PRO A 377 2.67 29.74 -2.73
C PRO A 377 3.56 29.62 -1.49
N GLY A 378 4.71 30.30 -1.51
CA GLY A 378 5.73 30.21 -0.46
C GLY A 378 6.72 29.03 -0.60
N GLY A 379 6.59 28.21 -1.66
CA GLY A 379 7.56 27.20 -2.03
C GLY A 379 8.89 27.82 -2.52
N SER A 380 9.97 27.06 -2.40
CA SER A 380 11.31 27.45 -2.83
C SER A 380 12.18 26.23 -3.13
N ALA A 381 12.68 26.15 -4.37
CA ALA A 381 13.61 25.10 -4.78
C ALA A 381 14.94 25.15 -4.01
N GLU A 382 15.39 26.34 -3.63
CA GLU A 382 16.58 26.52 -2.78
C GLU A 382 16.35 25.94 -1.38
N ALA A 383 15.16 26.14 -0.82
CA ALA A 383 14.80 25.54 0.46
C ALA A 383 14.69 24.01 0.37
N ILE A 384 14.07 23.45 -0.69
CA ILE A 384 14.07 21.98 -0.91
C ILE A 384 15.50 21.43 -1.01
N PHE A 385 16.42 22.13 -1.70
CA PHE A 385 17.82 21.70 -1.77
C PHE A 385 18.45 21.66 -0.37
N ASN A 386 18.30 22.72 0.42
CA ASN A 386 18.87 22.84 1.76
C ASN A 386 18.26 21.84 2.76
N SER A 387 16.93 21.64 2.73
CA SER A 387 16.25 20.59 3.51
C SER A 387 16.67 19.19 3.08
N GLY A 388 16.81 18.94 1.78
CA GLY A 388 17.38 17.69 1.24
C GLY A 388 18.81 17.45 1.74
N ARG A 389 19.68 18.47 1.72
CA ARG A 389 21.06 18.36 2.23
C ARG A 389 21.11 18.15 3.75
N ARG A 390 20.19 18.76 4.51
CA ARG A 390 20.01 18.49 5.96
C ARG A 390 19.63 17.02 6.21
N LEU A 391 18.72 16.46 5.42
CA LEU A 391 18.35 15.04 5.51
C LEU A 391 19.52 14.11 5.13
N LEU A 392 20.26 14.42 4.07
CA LEU A 392 21.40 13.59 3.65
C LEU A 392 22.64 13.75 4.55
N ALA A 393 22.66 14.71 5.47
CA ALA A 393 23.70 14.81 6.50
C ALA A 393 23.50 13.82 7.67
N LEU A 394 22.36 13.11 7.73
CA LEU A 394 22.08 12.07 8.73
C LEU A 394 22.92 10.80 8.50
N PRO A 395 22.97 9.87 9.48
CA PRO A 395 23.64 8.58 9.32
C PRO A 395 23.15 7.80 8.10
N GLU A 396 24.06 7.07 7.44
CA GLU A 396 23.78 6.36 6.19
C GLU A 396 22.67 5.30 6.29
N ASP A 397 22.46 4.72 7.48
CA ASP A 397 21.44 3.72 7.78
C ASP A 397 20.09 4.31 8.22
N THR A 398 19.99 5.64 8.37
CA THR A 398 18.72 6.32 8.63
C THR A 398 17.76 6.15 7.44
N LYS A 399 16.53 5.74 7.73
CA LYS A 399 15.45 5.59 6.74
C LYS A 399 14.70 6.90 6.58
N ILE A 400 14.54 7.34 5.34
CA ILE A 400 13.72 8.49 4.96
C ILE A 400 12.40 7.95 4.39
N TRP A 401 11.32 8.17 5.14
CA TRP A 401 9.96 7.73 4.83
C TRP A 401 9.20 8.88 4.16
N VAL A 402 8.69 8.64 2.95
CA VAL A 402 8.19 9.69 2.04
C VAL A 402 6.68 9.89 2.17
N GLY A 403 6.18 11.10 1.92
CA GLY A 403 4.73 11.41 1.95
C GLY A 403 3.97 10.79 0.79
N HIS A 404 4.58 10.75 -0.40
CA HIS A 404 3.97 10.19 -1.60
C HIS A 404 4.91 9.27 -2.36
N ASP A 405 4.33 8.33 -3.10
CA ASP A 405 5.07 7.56 -4.08
C ASP A 405 4.30 7.37 -5.39
N TYR A 406 5.00 7.62 -6.50
CA TYR A 406 4.47 7.58 -7.86
C TYR A 406 5.33 6.68 -8.74
N PRO A 407 5.10 5.34 -8.71
CA PRO A 407 5.89 4.35 -9.43
C PRO A 407 6.11 4.69 -10.92
N PRO A 408 7.35 4.92 -11.38
CA PRO A 408 7.66 5.05 -12.79
C PRO A 408 7.51 3.70 -13.50
N ALA A 409 7.40 3.73 -14.83
CA ALA A 409 7.28 2.54 -15.64
C ALA A 409 8.40 1.51 -15.33
N GLY A 410 8.01 0.33 -14.88
CA GLY A 410 8.91 -0.77 -14.50
C GLY A 410 9.03 -1.05 -13.00
N ARG A 411 8.51 -0.18 -12.11
CA ARG A 411 8.44 -0.47 -10.67
C ARG A 411 7.11 -1.16 -10.33
N GLU A 412 7.15 -2.34 -9.70
CA GLU A 412 5.96 -3.21 -9.50
C GLU A 412 5.00 -2.72 -8.40
N ALA A 413 5.51 -2.02 -7.39
CA ALA A 413 4.75 -1.59 -6.21
C ALA A 413 5.31 -0.26 -5.68
N PRO A 414 4.50 0.51 -4.92
CA PRO A 414 5.00 1.68 -4.21
C PRO A 414 5.93 1.26 -3.06
N VAL A 415 6.91 2.10 -2.75
CA VAL A 415 7.94 1.87 -1.72
C VAL A 415 7.95 3.06 -0.75
N PRO A 416 7.73 2.83 0.56
CA PRO A 416 7.51 3.92 1.52
C PRO A 416 8.79 4.61 2.01
N PHE A 417 9.96 4.00 1.87
CA PHE A 417 11.23 4.60 2.32
C PHE A 417 12.42 4.20 1.44
N ALA A 418 13.49 4.99 1.51
CA ALA A 418 14.84 4.59 1.17
C ALA A 418 15.82 5.09 2.26
N THR A 419 17.01 4.54 2.32
CA THR A 419 18.05 4.99 3.27
C THR A 419 18.75 6.25 2.79
N VAL A 420 19.33 7.02 3.71
CA VAL A 420 20.19 8.18 3.39
C VAL A 420 21.28 7.78 2.39
N LYS A 421 21.89 6.60 2.56
CA LYS A 421 22.87 6.05 1.61
C LYS A 421 22.29 5.90 0.20
N GLU A 422 21.14 5.23 0.08
CA GLU A 422 20.50 5.02 -1.23
C GLU A 422 20.13 6.35 -1.89
N HIS A 423 19.72 7.38 -1.13
CA HIS A 423 19.51 8.72 -1.68
C HIS A 423 20.81 9.41 -2.11
N LYS A 424 21.92 9.31 -1.34
CA LYS A 424 23.23 9.84 -1.74
C LYS A 424 23.74 9.22 -3.03
N GLU A 425 23.54 7.92 -3.22
CA GLU A 425 23.97 7.20 -4.41
C GLU A 425 23.04 7.44 -5.61
N ASN A 426 21.71 7.37 -5.37
CA ASN A 426 20.73 7.16 -6.44
C ASN A 426 19.62 8.22 -6.54
N ASN A 427 19.52 9.21 -5.63
CA ASN A 427 18.45 10.21 -5.74
C ASN A 427 18.60 11.01 -7.05
N LYS A 428 17.61 10.86 -7.93
CA LYS A 428 17.57 11.43 -9.28
C LYS A 428 17.81 12.94 -9.34
N HIS A 429 17.45 13.67 -8.28
CA HIS A 429 17.66 15.12 -8.18
C HIS A 429 18.75 15.50 -7.15
N LEU A 430 18.86 14.79 -6.03
CA LEU A 430 19.61 15.21 -4.84
C LEU A 430 20.78 14.31 -4.44
N LYS A 431 21.19 13.35 -5.30
CA LYS A 431 22.39 12.54 -5.04
C LYS A 431 23.65 13.37 -4.81
N ASP A 432 24.68 12.74 -4.29
CA ASP A 432 25.97 13.37 -4.07
C ASP A 432 26.60 13.80 -5.41
N GLY A 433 27.22 14.98 -5.40
CA GLY A 433 27.73 15.65 -6.59
C GLY A 433 26.76 16.65 -7.24
N THR A 434 25.43 16.56 -7.03
CA THR A 434 24.50 17.59 -7.56
C THR A 434 24.76 18.94 -6.89
N ARG A 435 25.02 19.98 -7.70
CA ARG A 435 25.21 21.36 -7.23
C ARG A 435 23.87 22.07 -7.05
N GLU A 436 23.84 23.04 -6.15
CA GLU A 436 22.63 23.80 -5.81
C GLU A 436 21.98 24.47 -7.02
N HIS A 437 22.76 25.18 -7.85
CA HIS A 437 22.23 25.84 -9.05
C HIS A 437 21.65 24.85 -10.07
N GLU A 438 22.29 23.69 -10.26
CA GLU A 438 21.82 22.62 -11.15
C GLU A 438 20.47 22.06 -10.65
N PHE A 439 20.33 21.87 -9.34
CA PHE A 439 19.05 21.46 -8.74
C PHE A 439 17.97 22.54 -8.90
N ILE A 440 18.28 23.81 -8.61
CA ILE A 440 17.31 24.92 -8.70
C ILE A 440 16.82 25.12 -10.14
N GLU A 441 17.71 25.08 -11.13
CA GLU A 441 17.35 25.18 -12.55
C GLU A 441 16.46 24.01 -12.98
N MET A 442 16.88 22.77 -12.67
CA MET A 442 16.11 21.56 -12.96
C MET A 442 14.72 21.60 -12.31
N ARG A 443 14.64 22.00 -11.03
CA ARG A 443 13.39 22.04 -10.27
C ARG A 443 12.41 23.06 -10.84
N LYS A 444 12.86 24.30 -11.09
CA LYS A 444 12.03 25.36 -11.70
C LYS A 444 11.49 24.94 -13.06
N LYS A 445 12.36 24.48 -13.95
CA LYS A 445 11.98 23.99 -15.29
C LYS A 445 11.03 22.79 -15.23
N ARG A 446 11.16 21.94 -14.22
CA ARG A 446 10.24 20.82 -14.00
C ARG A 446 8.88 21.33 -13.52
N ASP A 447 8.84 22.26 -12.57
CA ASP A 447 7.60 22.79 -12.00
C ASP A 447 6.76 23.53 -13.04
N GLU A 448 7.38 24.30 -13.93
CA GLU A 448 6.73 24.93 -15.10
C GLU A 448 5.96 23.95 -16.00
N SER A 449 6.32 22.66 -15.98
CA SER A 449 5.66 21.59 -16.75
C SER A 449 4.58 20.81 -15.98
N LEU A 450 4.38 21.07 -14.69
CA LEU A 450 3.44 20.33 -13.86
C LEU A 450 2.05 20.96 -13.84
N ALA A 451 1.03 20.15 -14.14
CA ALA A 451 -0.35 20.52 -13.85
C ALA A 451 -0.57 20.73 -12.33
N ALA A 452 -1.59 21.51 -11.97
CA ALA A 452 -2.04 21.59 -10.58
C ALA A 452 -2.54 20.22 -10.08
N PRO A 453 -2.35 19.87 -8.79
CA PRO A 453 -2.92 18.66 -8.21
C PRO A 453 -4.44 18.61 -8.37
N ARG A 454 -4.97 17.41 -8.63
CA ARG A 454 -6.41 17.18 -8.90
C ARG A 454 -7.32 17.69 -7.78
N LEU A 455 -6.88 17.66 -6.53
CA LEU A 455 -7.67 18.03 -5.35
C LEU A 455 -7.21 19.33 -4.67
N ILE A 456 -6.36 20.15 -5.32
CA ILE A 456 -5.77 21.37 -4.71
C ILE A 456 -6.77 22.27 -3.98
N HIS A 457 -7.93 22.55 -4.57
CA HIS A 457 -8.93 23.42 -3.94
C HIS A 457 -9.66 22.77 -2.75
N PRO A 458 -10.26 21.57 -2.85
CA PRO A 458 -10.91 20.92 -1.71
C PRO A 458 -9.91 20.54 -0.59
N SER A 459 -8.72 20.04 -0.93
CA SER A 459 -7.67 19.68 0.04
C SER A 459 -7.28 20.87 0.90
N LEU A 460 -6.82 21.96 0.30
CA LEU A 460 -6.33 23.12 1.06
C LEU A 460 -7.41 23.71 1.99
N GLN A 461 -8.67 23.74 1.55
CA GLN A 461 -9.77 24.27 2.37
C GLN A 461 -10.10 23.41 3.59
N VAL A 462 -9.96 22.09 3.50
CA VAL A 462 -10.19 21.18 4.63
C VAL A 462 -8.95 21.05 5.52
N ASN A 463 -7.76 21.10 4.92
CA ASN A 463 -6.50 20.85 5.62
C ASN A 463 -6.09 22.06 6.48
N ILE A 464 -6.33 23.30 6.03
CA ILE A 464 -6.14 24.48 6.90
C ILE A 464 -7.08 24.48 8.11
N ARG A 465 -8.22 23.77 8.03
CA ARG A 465 -9.18 23.52 9.13
C ARG A 465 -8.85 22.24 9.94
N GLY A 466 -7.64 21.67 9.81
CA GLY A 466 -7.22 20.48 10.55
C GLY A 466 -8.04 19.22 10.24
N GLY A 467 -8.58 19.11 9.02
CA GLY A 467 -9.45 18.00 8.62
C GLY A 467 -10.93 18.20 8.94
N ARG A 468 -11.32 19.37 9.50
CA ARG A 468 -12.74 19.70 9.67
C ARG A 468 -13.32 20.11 8.32
N LEU A 469 -14.41 19.46 7.91
CA LEU A 469 -15.21 19.93 6.79
C LEU A 469 -15.84 21.30 7.10
N PRO A 470 -16.00 22.19 6.11
CA PRO A 470 -16.60 23.52 6.29
C PRO A 470 -17.88 23.51 7.12
N ASP A 471 -18.13 24.57 7.86
CA ASP A 471 -19.39 24.71 8.59
C ASP A 471 -20.60 24.75 7.62
N PRO A 472 -21.76 24.21 8.03
CA PRO A 472 -22.96 24.23 7.20
C PRO A 472 -23.47 25.66 7.04
N ASN A 473 -23.81 26.03 5.81
CA ASN A 473 -24.46 27.29 5.51
C ASN A 473 -25.92 27.33 6.03
N ALA A 474 -26.62 28.44 5.80
CA ALA A 474 -28.02 28.60 6.22
C ALA A 474 -29.01 27.56 5.64
N SER A 475 -28.62 26.81 4.61
CA SER A 475 -29.38 25.71 4.00
C SER A 475 -28.92 24.31 4.48
N GLY A 476 -28.00 24.24 5.45
CA GLY A 476 -27.43 22.99 5.96
C GLY A 476 -26.31 22.38 5.08
N LEU A 477 -25.91 23.04 3.98
CA LEU A 477 -24.90 22.53 3.06
C LEU A 477 -23.50 22.96 3.47
N LYS A 478 -22.56 22.03 3.47
CA LYS A 478 -21.12 22.31 3.59
C LYS A 478 -20.55 22.57 2.20
N LEU A 479 -19.96 23.75 1.98
CA LEU A 479 -19.53 24.19 0.65
C LEU A 479 -18.01 24.34 0.55
N VAL A 480 -17.47 23.96 -0.59
CA VAL A 480 -16.07 24.15 -0.99
C VAL A 480 -16.06 25.20 -2.10
N HIS A 481 -15.26 26.25 -1.93
CA HIS A 481 -15.22 27.39 -2.85
C HIS A 481 -14.16 27.17 -3.93
N LEU A 482 -14.52 27.36 -5.21
CA LEU A 482 -13.60 27.22 -6.33
C LEU A 482 -13.35 28.60 -6.97
N PRO A 483 -12.10 29.11 -6.95
CA PRO A 483 -11.77 30.37 -7.62
C PRO A 483 -11.83 30.17 -9.14
N VAL A 484 -12.62 30.99 -9.82
CA VAL A 484 -12.73 30.99 -11.29
C VAL A 484 -11.72 31.98 -11.86
N THR A 485 -11.00 31.57 -12.91
CA THR A 485 -10.08 32.45 -13.66
C THR A 485 -10.50 32.51 -15.12
N GLY A 486 -10.39 33.69 -15.73
CA GLY A 486 -10.84 33.94 -17.11
C GLY A 486 -10.99 35.43 -17.38
N SER A 487 -11.23 35.79 -18.64
CA SER A 487 -11.62 37.16 -19.02
C SER A 487 -13.00 37.51 -18.46
N SER A 488 -13.14 38.72 -17.94
CA SER A 488 -14.45 39.32 -17.63
C SER A 488 -15.23 39.56 -18.92
N TRP A 489 -16.51 39.20 -18.93
CA TRP A 489 -17.44 39.39 -20.05
C TRP A 489 -18.36 40.59 -19.79
#